data_AF-A0A0S7F2P1-F1
#
_entry.id   AF-A0A0S7F2P1-F1
#
_cell.length_a   1.000
_cell.length_b   1.000
_cell.length_c   1.000
_cell.angle_alpha   90.00
_cell.angle_beta   90.00
_cell.angle_gamma   90.00
#
_symmetry.space_group_name_H-M   'P 1'
#
loop_
_entity.id
_entity.type
_entity.pdbx_description
1 polymer ?
#
loop_
_entity_poly.entity_id
_entity_poly.type
_entity_poly.pdbx_seq_one_letter_code
_entity_poly.pdbx_strand_id
1 'polypeptide(L)'
;QKTINKFLMKKRLLYPTLVTLLISTLTFPPGFGQFMAGKLTQGETLVTLLDNRTWAKQGIAEEFDYIGNSQAWKHPQVNIFVTLVIFIIMKFWMSALATTIPVPCGAFMPVFVIGAAFGRLVGECMAAWFPDGIHSDESIYPIVPGGYAVVGAAALSGAVTHTVS
;
A
#
# COMPACT_ATOMS: atom_id res chain seq x y z
N GLN A 1 3.33 33.31 8.93
CA GLN A 1 2.73 32.18 9.67
C GLN A 1 1.42 32.53 10.40
N LYS A 2 1.35 33.64 11.16
CA LYS A 2 0.10 34.04 11.88
C LYS A 2 -1.11 34.31 10.96
N THR A 3 -0.91 34.84 9.75
CA THR A 3 -2.00 35.16 8.81
C THR A 3 -2.66 33.92 8.19
N ILE A 4 -1.86 32.89 7.86
CA ILE A 4 -2.35 31.61 7.33
C ILE A 4 -3.18 30.89 8.39
N ASN A 5 -2.68 30.80 9.62
CA ASN A 5 -3.42 30.20 10.73
C ASN A 5 -4.72 30.97 11.03
N LYS A 6 -4.69 32.32 10.98
CA LYS A 6 -5.86 33.17 11.18
C LYS A 6 -6.90 33.03 10.06
N PHE A 7 -6.46 32.80 8.82
CA PHE A 7 -7.33 32.54 7.67
C PHE A 7 -7.97 31.15 7.72
N LEU A 8 -7.17 30.12 8.03
CA LEU A 8 -7.62 28.73 8.19
C LEU A 8 -8.61 28.58 9.36
N MET A 9 -8.39 29.29 10.47
CA MET A 9 -9.34 29.31 11.59
C MET A 9 -10.64 30.06 11.28
N LYS A 10 -10.60 31.08 10.41
CA LYS A 10 -11.81 31.84 10.01
C LYS A 10 -12.71 31.05 9.04
N LYS A 11 -12.16 30.10 8.29
CA LYS A 11 -12.88 29.18 7.40
C LYS A 11 -12.51 27.72 7.72
N ARG A 12 -13.00 27.22 8.85
CA ARG A 12 -12.74 25.86 9.38
C ARG A 12 -12.90 24.72 8.35
N LEU A 13 -13.75 24.90 7.35
CA LEU A 13 -13.99 23.91 6.29
C LEU A 13 -13.04 24.00 5.10
N LEU A 14 -12.42 25.16 4.86
CA LEU A 14 -11.61 25.41 3.66
C LEU A 14 -10.35 24.53 3.66
N TYR A 15 -9.71 24.34 4.81
CA TYR A 15 -8.54 23.47 4.94
C TYR A 15 -8.86 21.99 4.67
N PRO A 16 -9.83 21.35 5.38
CA PRO A 16 -10.28 20.01 5.04
C PRO A 16 -10.65 19.85 3.57
N THR A 17 -11.40 20.79 2.98
CA THR A 17 -11.83 20.68 1.58
C THR A 17 -10.64 20.72 0.61
N LEU A 18 -9.64 21.58 0.84
CA LEU A 18 -8.45 21.62 -0.01
C LEU A 18 -7.61 20.35 0.10
N VAL A 19 -7.40 19.83 1.30
CA VAL A 19 -6.63 18.60 1.50
C VAL A 19 -7.36 17.41 0.87
N THR A 20 -8.67 17.29 1.09
CA THR A 20 -9.49 16.23 0.48
C THR A 20 -9.54 16.35 -1.04
N LEU A 21 -9.65 17.55 -1.58
CA LEU A 21 -9.60 17.79 -3.03
C LEU A 21 -8.28 17.30 -3.62
N LEU A 22 -7.16 17.67 -3.00
CA LEU A 22 -5.82 17.26 -3.44
C LEU A 22 -5.65 15.72 -3.39
N ILE A 23 -6.03 15.09 -2.28
CA ILE A 23 -5.98 13.63 -2.12
C ILE A 23 -6.88 12.94 -3.15
N SER A 24 -8.09 13.47 -3.39
CA SER A 24 -9.04 12.94 -4.36
C SER A 24 -8.51 13.01 -5.79
N THR A 25 -7.92 14.15 -6.18
CA THR A 25 -7.31 14.33 -7.51
C THR A 25 -6.19 13.32 -7.75
N LEU A 26 -5.36 13.04 -6.75
CA LEU A 26 -4.25 12.09 -6.88
C LEU A 26 -4.69 10.63 -6.80
N THR A 27 -5.75 10.33 -6.04
CA THR A 27 -6.31 8.98 -5.95
C THR A 27 -7.22 8.66 -7.14
N PHE A 28 -7.48 9.63 -8.03
CA PHE A 28 -8.42 9.48 -9.12
C PHE A 28 -8.07 8.26 -9.99
N PRO A 29 -8.94 7.23 -10.06
CA PRO A 29 -8.58 5.93 -10.62
C PRO A 29 -8.11 5.91 -12.09
N PRO A 30 -8.71 6.66 -13.02
CA PRO A 30 -8.21 6.71 -14.41
C PRO A 30 -7.06 7.70 -14.60
N GLY A 31 -6.72 8.49 -13.58
CA GLY A 31 -5.55 9.37 -13.57
C GLY A 31 -4.37 8.70 -12.89
N PHE A 32 -3.77 9.39 -11.91
CA PHE A 32 -2.62 8.87 -11.16
C PHE A 32 -2.96 7.62 -10.31
N GLY A 33 -4.23 7.43 -9.95
CA GLY A 33 -4.71 6.28 -9.18
C GLY A 33 -4.41 4.92 -9.84
N GLN A 34 -4.21 4.87 -11.16
CA GLN A 34 -3.84 3.64 -11.87
C GLN A 34 -2.50 3.06 -11.44
N PHE A 35 -1.57 3.89 -10.94
CA PHE A 35 -0.24 3.47 -10.48
C PHE A 35 -0.20 3.08 -8.99
N MET A 36 -1.32 3.21 -8.28
CA MET A 36 -1.41 2.94 -6.84
C MET A 36 -2.63 2.09 -6.47
N ALA A 37 -3.16 1.31 -7.41
CA ALA A 37 -4.37 0.51 -7.20
C ALA A 37 -5.56 1.32 -6.63
N GLY A 38 -5.72 2.57 -7.08
CA GLY A 38 -6.68 3.54 -6.52
C GLY A 38 -8.17 3.19 -6.68
N LYS A 39 -8.49 2.13 -7.43
CA LYS A 39 -9.86 1.57 -7.53
C LYS A 39 -10.26 0.78 -6.28
N LEU A 40 -9.29 0.27 -5.51
CA LEU A 40 -9.55 -0.58 -4.36
C LEU A 40 -9.92 0.25 -3.13
N THR A 41 -10.91 -0.25 -2.38
CA THR A 41 -11.15 0.23 -1.01
C THR A 41 -9.99 -0.15 -0.10
N GLN A 42 -9.90 0.47 1.07
CA GLN A 42 -8.81 0.19 2.01
C GLN A 42 -8.81 -1.27 2.50
N GLY A 43 -10.00 -1.86 2.71
CA GLY A 43 -10.15 -3.27 3.07
C GLY A 43 -9.71 -4.22 1.96
N GLU A 44 -10.14 -3.97 0.72
CA GLU A 44 -9.72 -4.77 -0.44
C GLU A 44 -8.23 -4.65 -0.74
N THR A 45 -7.67 -3.44 -0.58
CA THR A 45 -6.23 -3.19 -0.69
C THR A 45 -5.47 -4.08 0.30
N LEU A 46 -5.94 -4.16 1.54
CA LEU A 46 -5.30 -5.02 2.54
C LEU A 46 -5.42 -6.50 2.16
N VAL A 47 -6.62 -6.97 1.82
CA VAL A 47 -6.84 -8.38 1.44
C VAL A 47 -5.98 -8.77 0.24
N THR A 48 -5.84 -7.88 -0.75
CA THR A 48 -4.98 -8.13 -1.92
C THR A 48 -3.49 -8.17 -1.55
N LEU A 49 -3.01 -7.29 -0.66
CA LEU A 49 -1.62 -7.31 -0.19
C LEU A 49 -1.27 -8.58 0.60
N LEU A 50 -2.24 -9.17 1.30
CA LEU A 50 -2.07 -10.40 2.08
C LEU A 50 -2.24 -11.68 1.25
N ASP A 51 -2.48 -11.59 -0.06
CA ASP A 51 -2.66 -12.76 -0.93
C ASP A 51 -1.41 -13.65 -0.94
N ASN A 52 -1.54 -14.97 -0.99
CA ASN A 52 -0.37 -15.86 -0.96
C ASN A 52 0.31 -16.04 -2.32
N ARG A 53 -0.30 -15.53 -3.40
CA ARG A 53 0.21 -15.67 -4.78
C ARG A 53 1.35 -14.71 -5.06
N THR A 54 2.45 -15.18 -5.64
CA THR A 54 3.53 -14.30 -6.12
C THR A 54 3.10 -13.50 -7.35
N TRP A 55 3.27 -12.19 -7.32
CA TRP A 55 2.90 -11.29 -8.44
C TRP A 55 4.04 -11.11 -9.45
N ALA A 56 5.29 -11.22 -8.99
CA ALA A 56 6.47 -11.27 -9.85
C ALA A 56 6.73 -12.73 -10.28
N LYS A 57 6.24 -13.13 -11.46
CA LYS A 57 6.71 -14.37 -12.11
C LYS A 57 7.37 -14.04 -13.45
N GLN A 58 8.64 -14.43 -13.56
CA GLN A 58 9.47 -14.32 -14.75
C GLN A 58 8.81 -15.07 -15.92
N GLY A 59 8.36 -14.33 -16.94
CA GLY A 59 8.39 -14.77 -18.34
C GLY A 59 7.50 -15.94 -18.82
N ILE A 60 6.74 -16.63 -17.97
CA ILE A 60 5.79 -17.65 -18.46
C ILE A 60 4.41 -17.01 -18.51
N ALA A 61 3.93 -16.84 -19.75
CA ALA A 61 2.58 -16.48 -20.10
C ALA A 61 1.62 -17.62 -19.73
N GLU A 62 1.45 -17.88 -18.43
CA GLU A 62 0.20 -18.46 -17.97
C GLU A 62 -0.70 -17.28 -17.60
N GLU A 63 -1.77 -17.13 -18.38
CA GLU A 63 -2.99 -16.47 -17.96
C GLU A 63 -3.39 -17.03 -16.61
N PHE A 64 -2.84 -16.44 -15.53
CA PHE A 64 -3.37 -16.68 -14.20
C PHE A 64 -4.83 -16.29 -14.24
N ASP A 65 -5.71 -17.28 -14.09
CA ASP A 65 -7.16 -17.16 -14.09
C ASP A 65 -7.55 -15.87 -13.36
N TYR A 66 -7.91 -14.87 -14.17
CA TYR A 66 -7.87 -13.44 -13.90
C TYR A 66 -9.10 -13.04 -13.06
N ILE A 67 -9.30 -13.67 -11.91
CA ILE A 67 -10.55 -13.54 -11.14
C ILE A 67 -10.22 -12.99 -9.75
N GLY A 68 -10.02 -11.68 -9.64
CA GLY A 68 -9.91 -11.04 -8.33
C GLY A 68 -9.48 -9.57 -8.33
N ASN A 69 -9.65 -8.93 -7.17
CA ASN A 69 -9.27 -7.52 -6.92
C ASN A 69 -7.76 -7.24 -7.07
N SER A 70 -6.91 -8.26 -7.15
CA SER A 70 -5.46 -8.13 -7.32
C SER A 70 -5.05 -7.58 -8.70
N GLN A 71 -5.96 -7.57 -9.69
CA GLN A 71 -5.72 -6.94 -10.98
C GLN A 71 -5.37 -5.45 -10.88
N ALA A 72 -5.87 -4.76 -9.84
CA ALA A 72 -5.64 -3.33 -9.66
C ALA A 72 -4.16 -2.96 -9.46
N TRP A 73 -3.31 -3.93 -9.13
CA TRP A 73 -1.86 -3.75 -8.94
C TRP A 73 -1.05 -3.94 -10.22
N LYS A 74 -1.63 -4.55 -11.26
CA LYS A 74 -0.96 -4.72 -12.56
C LYS A 74 -1.24 -3.50 -13.42
N HIS A 75 -0.17 -2.90 -13.94
CA HIS A 75 -0.26 -1.84 -14.94
C HIS A 75 0.39 -2.32 -16.24
N PRO A 76 -0.23 -2.14 -17.42
CA PRO A 76 0.30 -2.65 -18.69
C PRO A 76 1.73 -2.19 -19.03
N GLN A 77 2.11 -1.01 -18.52
CA GLN A 77 3.39 -0.36 -18.83
C GLN A 77 4.39 -0.37 -17.67
N VAL A 78 3.99 -0.81 -16.46
CA VAL A 78 4.80 -0.62 -15.25
C VAL A 78 4.89 -1.92 -14.45
N ASN A 79 6.09 -2.25 -13.99
CA ASN A 79 6.34 -3.43 -13.16
C ASN A 79 5.66 -3.30 -11.79
N ILE A 80 5.24 -4.45 -11.25
CA ILE A 80 4.58 -4.53 -9.94
C ILE A 80 5.40 -3.88 -8.81
N PHE A 81 6.73 -4.04 -8.85
CA PHE A 81 7.65 -3.42 -7.90
C PHE A 81 7.53 -1.90 -7.88
N VAL A 82 7.41 -1.28 -9.06
CA VAL A 82 7.31 0.17 -9.20
C VAL A 82 5.93 0.64 -8.71
N THR A 83 4.86 -0.07 -9.05
CA THR A 83 3.51 0.20 -8.53
C THR A 83 3.47 0.17 -7.00
N LEU A 84 4.09 -0.84 -6.38
CA LEU A 84 4.18 -0.95 -4.91
C LEU A 84 4.99 0.19 -4.28
N VAL A 85 6.13 0.58 -4.87
CA VAL A 85 6.93 1.71 -4.38
C VAL A 85 6.15 3.02 -4.47
N ILE A 86 5.49 3.28 -5.61
CA ILE A 86 4.64 4.46 -5.78
C ILE A 86 3.52 4.46 -4.75
N PHE A 87 2.86 3.32 -4.54
CA PHE A 87 1.81 3.17 -3.54
C PHE A 87 2.31 3.54 -2.13
N ILE A 88 3.46 3.01 -1.71
CA ILE A 88 4.03 3.26 -0.37
C ILE A 88 4.32 4.76 -0.19
N ILE A 89 5.05 5.37 -1.13
CA ILE A 89 5.42 6.79 -1.06
C ILE A 89 4.16 7.65 -0.98
N MET A 90 3.20 7.40 -1.88
CA MET A 90 1.98 8.18 -1.98
C MET A 90 1.11 8.05 -0.73
N LYS A 91 0.85 6.81 -0.29
CA LYS A 91 0.06 6.57 0.91
C LYS A 91 0.71 7.14 2.16
N PHE A 92 2.03 7.13 2.28
CA PHE A 92 2.74 7.67 3.44
C PHE A 92 2.46 9.16 3.65
N TRP A 93 2.76 10.01 2.68
CA TRP A 93 2.57 11.45 2.84
C TRP A 93 1.09 11.86 2.82
N MET A 94 0.24 11.18 2.03
CA MET A 94 -1.20 11.45 1.98
C MET A 94 -1.86 11.12 3.32
N SER A 95 -1.45 10.02 3.97
CA SER A 95 -1.95 9.67 5.31
C SER A 95 -1.49 10.67 6.35
N ALA A 96 -0.24 11.13 6.29
CA ALA A 96 0.27 12.16 7.17
C ALA A 96 -0.48 13.49 7.01
N LEU A 97 -0.85 13.89 5.78
CA LEU A 97 -1.70 15.07 5.56
C LEU A 97 -3.12 14.86 6.06
N ALA A 98 -3.71 13.68 5.81
CA ALA A 98 -5.08 13.37 6.24
C ALA A 98 -5.25 13.44 7.76
N THR A 99 -4.25 13.02 8.55
CA THR A 99 -4.30 13.10 10.02
C THR A 99 -4.17 14.52 10.57
N THR A 100 -3.71 15.49 9.77
CA THR A 100 -3.68 16.91 10.18
C THR A 100 -5.04 17.61 10.11
N ILE A 101 -6.02 17.00 9.43
CA ILE A 101 -7.36 17.57 9.29
C ILE A 101 -8.08 17.45 10.65
N PRO A 102 -8.82 18.48 11.10
CA PRO A 102 -9.55 18.46 12.37
C PRO A 102 -10.84 17.62 12.30
N VAL A 103 -10.70 16.34 11.95
CA VAL A 103 -11.76 15.33 11.86
C VAL A 103 -11.32 14.10 12.67
N PRO A 104 -12.21 13.51 13.50
CA PRO A 104 -11.89 12.28 14.21
C PRO A 104 -11.57 11.17 13.21
N CYS A 105 -10.32 10.73 13.17
CA CYS A 105 -9.85 9.65 12.31
C CYS A 105 -8.86 8.75 13.06
N GLY A 106 -8.91 7.46 12.79
CA GLY A 106 -7.92 6.50 13.31
C GLY A 106 -6.65 6.51 12.45
N ALA A 107 -5.48 6.63 13.07
CA ALA A 107 -4.19 6.60 12.37
C ALA A 107 -3.66 5.17 12.12
N PHE A 108 -4.23 4.16 12.80
CA PHE A 108 -3.73 2.79 12.76
C PHE A 108 -3.87 2.11 11.39
N MET A 109 -5.09 2.09 10.83
CA MET A 109 -5.35 1.35 9.59
C MET A 109 -4.52 1.85 8.38
N PRO A 110 -4.31 3.16 8.16
CA PRO A 110 -3.41 3.63 7.11
C PRO A 110 -1.96 3.15 7.30
N VAL A 111 -1.43 3.20 8.53
CA VAL A 111 -0.08 2.72 8.87
C VAL A 111 0.02 1.21 8.64
N PHE A 112 -1.00 0.45 9.05
CA PHE A 112 -1.07 -1.00 8.85
C PHE A 112 -0.99 -1.37 7.37
N VAL A 113 -1.73 -0.68 6.50
CA VAL A 113 -1.73 -0.91 5.05
C VAL A 113 -0.38 -0.52 4.41
N ILE A 114 0.24 0.57 4.86
CA ILE A 114 1.58 0.97 4.38
C ILE A 114 2.62 -0.11 4.77
N GLY A 115 2.55 -0.63 6.00
CA GLY A 115 3.41 -1.71 6.46
C GLY A 115 3.20 -3.00 5.67
N ALA A 116 1.94 -3.34 5.38
CA ALA A 116 1.60 -4.48 4.53
C ALA A 116 2.20 -4.35 3.13
N ALA A 117 2.10 -3.16 2.52
CA ALA A 117 2.67 -2.90 1.20
C ALA A 117 4.20 -2.98 1.20
N PHE A 118 4.87 -2.47 2.24
CA PHE A 118 6.31 -2.58 2.39
C PHE A 118 6.77 -4.02 2.56
N GLY A 119 6.11 -4.78 3.45
CA GLY A 119 6.38 -6.21 3.62
C GLY A 119 6.15 -6.99 2.33
N ARG A 120 5.07 -6.69 1.61
CA ARG A 120 4.77 -7.29 0.31
C ARG A 120 5.86 -7.03 -0.72
N LEU A 121 6.34 -5.80 -0.83
CA LEU A 121 7.44 -5.43 -1.71
C LEU A 121 8.69 -6.28 -1.43
N VAL A 122 9.07 -6.42 -0.17
CA VAL A 122 10.20 -7.27 0.25
C VAL A 122 9.95 -8.74 -0.10
N GLY A 123 8.74 -9.24 0.13
CA GLY A 123 8.36 -10.62 -0.21
C GLY A 123 8.43 -10.92 -1.71
N GLU A 124 7.98 -10.00 -2.56
CA GLU A 124 8.10 -10.11 -4.02
C GLU A 124 9.57 -10.03 -4.47
N CYS A 125 10.41 -9.20 -3.83
CA CYS A 125 11.85 -9.17 -4.11
C CYS A 125 12.52 -10.49 -3.74
N MET A 126 12.16 -11.06 -2.59
CA MET A 126 12.67 -12.36 -2.15
C MET A 126 12.27 -13.46 -3.13
N ALA A 127 11.00 -13.47 -3.57
CA ALA A 127 10.51 -14.44 -4.57
C ALA A 127 11.20 -14.28 -5.94
N ALA A 128 11.59 -13.06 -6.32
CA ALA A 128 12.35 -12.81 -7.55
C ALA A 128 13.82 -13.24 -7.45
N TRP A 129 14.44 -13.15 -6.26
CA TRP A 129 15.82 -13.58 -6.04
C TRP A 129 15.97 -15.09 -5.85
N PHE A 130 14.97 -15.74 -5.25
CA PHE A 130 14.95 -17.17 -4.99
C PHE A 130 13.70 -17.81 -5.61
N PRO A 131 13.64 -17.95 -6.94
CA PRO A 131 12.45 -18.45 -7.63
C PRO A 131 12.11 -19.90 -7.24
N ASP A 132 13.13 -20.70 -6.95
CA ASP A 132 12.99 -22.09 -6.50
C ASP A 132 12.69 -22.20 -5.00
N GLY A 133 12.68 -21.09 -4.26
CA GLY A 133 12.49 -21.08 -2.81
C GLY A 133 13.77 -21.27 -2.00
N ILE A 134 13.62 -21.39 -0.68
CA ILE A 134 14.74 -21.58 0.26
C ILE A 134 14.94 -23.08 0.47
N HIS A 135 16.16 -23.54 0.18
CA HIS A 135 16.55 -24.93 0.36
C HIS A 135 16.95 -25.15 1.81
N SER A 136 16.25 -26.03 2.52
CA SER A 136 16.63 -26.50 3.86
C SER A 136 16.58 -28.01 3.89
N ASP A 137 17.75 -28.65 4.00
CA ASP A 137 17.94 -30.11 3.94
C ASP A 137 17.21 -30.76 2.75
N GLU A 138 16.12 -31.47 3.00
CA GLU A 138 15.38 -32.31 2.05
C GLU A 138 14.08 -31.64 1.55
N SER A 139 13.78 -30.42 1.98
CA SER A 139 12.53 -29.72 1.65
C SER A 139 12.78 -28.35 1.04
N ILE A 140 12.07 -28.08 -0.06
CA ILE A 140 12.05 -26.79 -0.73
C ILE A 140 10.89 -25.97 -0.18
N TYR A 141 11.19 -24.86 0.49
CA TYR A 141 10.17 -23.96 1.01
C TYR A 141 9.92 -22.81 0.04
N PRO A 142 8.73 -22.73 -0.60
CA PRO A 142 8.41 -21.63 -1.49
C PRO A 142 8.28 -20.32 -0.70
N ILE A 143 8.68 -19.22 -1.31
CA ILE A 143 8.50 -17.90 -0.73
C ILE A 143 7.06 -17.46 -0.93
N VAL A 144 6.40 -17.08 0.16
CA VAL A 144 5.02 -16.61 0.18
C VAL A 144 5.01 -15.11 0.50
N PRO A 145 4.88 -14.21 -0.49
CA PRO A 145 4.94 -12.76 -0.26
C PRO A 145 3.85 -12.23 0.68
N GLY A 146 2.70 -12.90 0.75
CA GLY A 146 1.62 -12.57 1.69
C GLY A 146 2.07 -12.65 3.15
N GLY A 147 2.91 -13.63 3.51
CA GLY A 147 3.47 -13.74 4.86
C GLY A 147 4.37 -12.54 5.21
N TYR A 148 5.21 -12.11 4.27
CA TYR A 148 6.04 -10.91 4.45
C TYR A 148 5.17 -9.65 4.61
N ALA A 149 4.04 -9.57 3.90
CA ALA A 149 3.09 -8.48 4.04
C ALA A 149 2.47 -8.43 5.45
N VAL A 150 2.05 -9.56 6.03
CA VAL A 150 1.53 -9.62 7.41
C VAL A 150 2.59 -9.13 8.41
N VAL A 151 3.82 -9.62 8.29
CA VAL A 151 4.93 -9.23 9.17
C VAL A 151 5.25 -7.75 9.04
N GLY A 152 5.29 -7.22 7.81
CA GLY A 152 5.51 -5.79 7.57
C GLY A 152 4.40 -4.91 8.16
N ALA A 153 3.14 -5.35 8.07
CA ALA A 153 2.00 -4.65 8.66
C ALA A 153 2.11 -4.58 10.18
N ALA A 154 2.42 -5.70 10.83
CA ALA A 154 2.60 -5.78 12.28
C ALA A 154 3.81 -4.94 12.76
N ALA A 155 4.96 -5.08 12.09
CA ALA A 155 6.19 -4.40 12.46
C ALA A 155 6.06 -2.87 12.40
N LEU A 156 5.52 -2.32 11.29
CA LEU A 156 5.36 -0.87 11.17
C LEU A 156 4.29 -0.33 12.13
N SER A 157 3.20 -1.06 12.30
CA SER A 157 2.12 -0.63 13.20
C SER A 157 2.60 -0.59 14.65
N GLY A 158 3.26 -1.65 15.12
CA GLY A 158 3.82 -1.70 16.48
C GLY A 158 4.91 -0.66 16.71
N ALA A 159 5.75 -0.39 15.70
CA ALA A 159 6.76 0.66 15.78
C ALA A 159 6.16 2.06 15.95
N VAL A 160 5.08 2.38 15.21
CA VAL A 160 4.43 3.70 15.27
C VAL A 160 3.61 3.87 16.55
N THR A 161 2.97 2.80 17.05
CA THR A 161 2.20 2.86 18.29
C THR A 161 3.07 2.76 19.54
N HIS A 162 4.35 2.38 19.40
CA HIS A 162 5.21 1.97 20.52
C HIS A 162 4.59 0.82 21.33
N THR A 163 3.97 -0.15 20.66
CA THR A 163 3.34 -1.33 21.29
C THR A 163 3.69 -2.62 20.56
N VAL A 164 3.56 -3.75 21.27
CA VAL A 164 3.72 -5.11 20.72
C VAL A 164 2.38 -5.86 20.63
N SER A 165 1.32 -5.27 21.19
CA SER A 165 -0.04 -5.84 21.31
C SER A 165 -0.84 -5.83 20.02
#